data_AF-A0A0H5QZA5-F1
#
_entry.id   AF-A0A0H5QZA5-F1
#
_cell.length_a   1.000
_cell.length_b   1.000
_cell.length_c   1.000
_cell.angle_alpha   90.00
_cell.angle_beta   90.00
_cell.angle_gamma   90.00
#
_symmetry.space_group_name_H-M   'P 1'
#
loop_
_entity.id
_entity.type
_entity.pdbx_description
1 polymer ?
#
loop_
_entity_poly.entity_id
_entity_poly.type
_entity_poly.pdbx_seq_one_letter_code
_entity_poly.pdbx_strand_id
1 'polypeptide(L)'
;DCDYSHTRSMSSPTSTSRLPIAQTRSSSRSPSRDGLDLSKAEQAPSVCPMRASRFAKVLSVNSVDMDTLRKLSWSGVSSEQRATVWLLMLQVLPASSDQWAATTQKRLASYRDLVRQFPCDADESSQTSQMQATLKQIRKDVPRTQPDIPLFQTPRLQEMILRILYIWSIRHPATGYVQGINDMLTPFIFVFLSDVFSGKFQDVKIETINDDGFEMIESKCFFCLTKVLEMVPDMYLFGQPGIQRMLFRFEQLIKRIDGRFVFL
;
A
#
# COMPACT_ATOMS: atom_id res chain seq x y z
N ASP A 1 -7.38 -18.86 -81.70
CA ASP A 1 -8.82 -18.87 -81.96
C ASP A 1 -9.61 -19.26 -80.73
N CYS A 2 -10.49 -18.33 -80.36
CA CYS A 2 -11.76 -18.42 -79.63
C CYS A 2 -11.84 -18.85 -78.14
N ASP A 3 -12.37 -17.88 -77.38
CA ASP A 3 -13.00 -17.86 -76.06
C ASP A 3 -13.95 -19.02 -75.73
N TYR A 4 -14.06 -19.35 -74.42
CA TYR A 4 -15.28 -19.07 -73.64
C TYR A 4 -15.07 -19.22 -72.13
N SER A 5 -15.61 -18.28 -71.37
CA SER A 5 -15.64 -18.15 -69.92
C SER A 5 -16.75 -18.99 -69.28
N HIS A 6 -16.52 -19.53 -68.07
CA HIS A 6 -17.35 -19.28 -66.88
C HIS A 6 -16.88 -20.06 -65.63
N THR A 7 -17.18 -19.43 -64.50
CA THR A 7 -16.74 -19.61 -63.12
C THR A 7 -17.55 -20.61 -62.27
N ARG A 8 -16.89 -21.14 -61.21
CA ARG A 8 -17.35 -21.69 -59.89
C ARG A 8 -16.91 -23.15 -59.71
N SER A 9 -16.64 -23.70 -58.53
CA SER A 9 -16.28 -23.28 -57.15
C SER A 9 -16.39 -24.58 -56.32
N MET A 10 -15.54 -24.73 -55.29
CA MET A 10 -15.59 -25.73 -54.20
C MET A 10 -15.09 -27.14 -54.56
N SER A 11 -14.36 -27.90 -53.72
CA SER A 11 -13.83 -27.71 -52.36
C SER A 11 -12.95 -28.94 -52.02
N SER A 12 -11.94 -28.79 -51.17
CA SER A 12 -11.27 -29.91 -50.47
C SER A 12 -10.67 -29.42 -49.15
N PRO A 13 -10.46 -30.33 -48.17
CA PRO A 13 -10.72 -30.06 -46.76
C PRO A 13 -9.45 -29.74 -45.97
N THR A 14 -9.58 -29.02 -44.86
CA THR A 14 -8.56 -29.07 -43.81
C THR A 14 -9.19 -28.96 -42.43
N SER A 15 -9.04 -30.05 -41.69
CA SER A 15 -9.43 -30.22 -40.30
C SER A 15 -8.49 -29.43 -39.40
N THR A 16 -9.03 -28.56 -38.56
CA THR A 16 -8.38 -28.16 -37.29
C THR A 16 -9.48 -27.75 -36.32
N SER A 17 -9.74 -28.61 -35.34
CA SER A 17 -10.74 -28.37 -34.29
C SER A 17 -10.29 -27.22 -33.39
N ARG A 18 -10.97 -26.07 -33.47
CA ARG A 18 -11.01 -25.08 -32.38
C ARG A 18 -12.15 -25.44 -31.44
N LEU A 19 -11.83 -25.64 -30.17
CA LEU A 19 -12.83 -25.72 -29.11
C LEU A 19 -13.44 -24.33 -28.88
N PRO A 20 -14.78 -24.20 -28.74
CA PRO A 20 -15.41 -22.93 -28.43
C PRO A 20 -15.28 -22.60 -26.93
N ILE A 21 -14.78 -21.40 -26.62
CA ILE A 21 -14.79 -20.83 -25.27
C ILE A 21 -16.23 -20.43 -24.95
N ALA A 22 -16.86 -21.15 -24.02
CA ALA A 22 -18.17 -20.81 -23.49
C ALA A 22 -18.12 -19.50 -22.70
N GLN A 23 -18.93 -18.52 -23.10
CA GLN A 23 -19.20 -17.32 -22.31
C GLN A 23 -20.14 -17.69 -21.16
N THR A 24 -19.59 -17.97 -19.97
CA THR A 24 -20.37 -18.02 -18.74
C THR A 24 -20.58 -16.61 -18.22
N ARG A 25 -21.82 -16.11 -18.32
CA ARG A 25 -22.33 -14.97 -17.54
C ARG A 25 -22.30 -15.37 -16.05
N SER A 26 -21.26 -14.96 -15.32
CA SER A 26 -21.26 -15.02 -13.86
C SER A 26 -21.73 -13.68 -13.29
N SER A 27 -22.92 -13.67 -12.72
CA SER A 27 -23.42 -12.63 -11.82
C SER A 27 -22.48 -12.53 -10.60
N SER A 28 -21.59 -11.54 -10.59
CA SER A 28 -20.72 -11.25 -9.45
C SER A 28 -21.50 -10.48 -8.39
N ARG A 29 -22.05 -11.20 -7.40
CA ARG A 29 -22.36 -10.61 -6.09
C ARG A 29 -21.03 -10.39 -5.38
N SER A 30 -20.60 -9.14 -5.28
CA SER A 30 -19.41 -8.74 -4.54
C SER A 30 -19.56 -9.17 -3.07
N PRO A 31 -18.54 -9.80 -2.45
CA PRO A 31 -18.54 -9.94 -1.00
C PRO A 31 -18.33 -8.55 -0.40
N SER A 32 -19.12 -8.22 0.61
CA SER A 32 -18.97 -7.00 1.42
C SER A 32 -17.53 -6.91 1.92
N ARG A 33 -16.88 -5.78 1.63
CA ARG A 33 -15.58 -5.44 2.20
C ARG A 33 -15.80 -5.08 3.66
N ASP A 34 -15.64 -6.04 4.55
CA ASP A 34 -15.33 -5.71 5.93
C ASP A 34 -13.97 -5.01 5.92
N GLY A 35 -14.00 -3.67 5.99
CA GLY A 35 -12.81 -2.86 6.13
C GLY A 35 -11.99 -3.33 7.32
N LEU A 36 -10.67 -3.18 7.24
CA LEU A 36 -9.82 -3.25 8.43
C LEU A 36 -10.37 -2.25 9.46
N ASP A 37 -11.06 -2.76 10.48
CA ASP A 37 -11.65 -1.98 11.55
C ASP A 37 -10.54 -1.40 12.43
N LEU A 38 -9.97 -0.28 11.96
CA LEU A 38 -8.92 0.48 12.61
C LEU A 38 -9.44 1.19 13.88
N SER A 39 -10.76 1.24 14.11
CA SER A 39 -11.34 1.75 15.36
C SER A 39 -10.96 0.88 16.57
N LYS A 40 -10.63 -0.39 16.35
CA LYS A 40 -10.09 -1.27 17.41
C LYS A 40 -8.68 -0.90 17.85
N ALA A 41 -7.91 -0.18 17.01
CA ALA A 41 -6.63 0.37 17.44
C ALA A 41 -6.81 1.53 18.44
N GLU A 42 -7.99 2.18 18.49
CA GLU A 42 -8.33 3.24 19.44
C GLU A 42 -8.67 2.72 20.84
N GLN A 43 -9.05 1.43 20.98
CA GLN A 43 -9.47 0.82 22.24
C GLN A 43 -8.42 -0.09 22.88
N ALA A 44 -7.15 0.05 22.50
CA ALA A 44 -6.07 -0.59 23.24
C ALA A 44 -6.08 -0.04 24.69
N PRO A 45 -6.16 -0.89 25.73
CA PRO A 45 -6.27 -0.44 27.11
C PRO A 45 -5.09 0.46 27.46
N SER A 46 -5.35 1.45 28.33
CA SER A 46 -4.40 2.43 28.86
C SER A 46 -3.00 1.85 28.93
N VAL A 47 -2.10 2.37 28.09
CA VAL A 47 -0.72 1.92 27.94
C VAL A 47 -0.10 1.72 29.32
N CYS A 48 0.35 0.50 29.62
CA CYS A 48 1.07 0.24 30.86
C CYS A 48 2.30 1.16 30.90
N PRO A 49 2.42 2.10 31.86
CA PRO A 49 3.52 3.08 31.90
C PRO A 49 4.89 2.40 31.92
N MET A 50 4.97 1.20 32.52
CA MET A 50 6.17 0.38 32.52
C MET A 50 6.61 -0.06 31.12
N ARG A 51 5.66 -0.25 30.19
CA ARG A 51 5.97 -0.65 28.81
C ARG A 51 6.54 0.52 28.02
N ALA A 52 5.93 1.70 28.10
CA ALA A 52 6.46 2.92 27.49
C ALA A 52 7.88 3.21 27.98
N SER A 53 8.12 3.08 29.29
CA SER A 53 9.45 3.22 29.90
C SER A 53 10.48 2.23 29.33
N ARG A 54 10.10 0.97 29.07
CA ARG A 54 11.00 -0.02 28.45
C ARG A 54 11.40 0.37 27.03
N PHE A 55 10.45 0.85 26.21
CA PHE A 55 10.77 1.35 24.87
C PHE A 55 11.65 2.59 24.94
N ALA A 56 11.33 3.56 25.80
CA ALA A 56 12.15 4.76 25.98
C ALA A 56 13.59 4.41 26.37
N LYS A 57 13.78 3.42 27.27
CA LYS A 57 15.12 2.94 27.65
C LYS A 57 15.89 2.38 26.46
N VAL A 58 15.26 1.53 25.63
CA VAL A 58 15.92 0.93 24.46
C VAL A 58 16.23 1.98 23.40
N LEU A 59 15.34 2.94 23.19
CA LEU A 59 15.50 4.00 22.18
C LEU A 59 16.44 5.14 22.62
N SER A 60 16.74 5.27 23.92
CA SER A 60 17.67 6.28 24.43
C SER A 60 19.16 5.96 24.20
N VAL A 61 19.48 4.72 23.83
CA VAL A 61 20.86 4.27 23.61
C VAL A 61 21.29 4.63 22.20
N ASN A 62 22.55 5.07 22.03
CA ASN A 62 23.04 5.50 20.72
C ASN A 62 22.94 4.42 19.64
N SER A 63 23.16 3.15 20.01
CA SER A 63 22.95 2.01 19.12
C SER A 63 21.78 1.19 19.65
N VAL A 64 20.67 1.22 18.92
CA VAL A 64 19.46 0.48 19.28
C VAL A 64 19.64 -1.01 18.98
N ASP A 65 19.53 -1.84 20.02
CA ASP A 65 19.50 -3.29 19.87
C ASP A 65 18.18 -3.72 19.21
N MET A 66 18.28 -4.06 17.92
CA MET A 66 17.14 -4.47 17.10
C MET A 66 16.53 -5.80 17.54
N ASP A 67 17.29 -6.71 18.15
CA ASP A 67 16.75 -8.00 18.62
C ASP A 67 15.92 -7.82 19.88
N THR A 68 16.41 -7.01 20.82
CA THR A 68 15.64 -6.61 22.00
C THR A 68 14.41 -5.83 21.58
N LEU A 69 14.53 -4.90 20.62
CA LEU A 69 13.40 -4.13 20.12
C LEU A 69 12.33 -5.02 19.47
N ARG A 70 12.72 -6.02 18.67
CA ARG A 70 11.78 -7.00 18.07
C ARG A 70 11.03 -7.81 19.14
N LYS A 71 11.76 -8.34 20.13
CA LYS A 71 11.18 -9.12 21.23
C LYS A 71 10.16 -8.30 22.02
N LEU A 72 10.50 -7.05 22.33
CA LEU A 72 9.57 -6.13 23.00
C LEU A 72 8.34 -5.87 22.11
N SER A 73 8.56 -5.55 20.83
CA SER A 73 7.50 -5.19 19.88
C SER A 73 6.54 -6.32 19.54
N TRP A 74 6.92 -7.59 19.74
CA TRP A 74 6.07 -8.76 19.44
C TRP A 74 4.71 -8.73 20.15
N SER A 75 4.67 -8.15 21.35
CA SER A 75 3.45 -7.97 22.15
C SER A 75 2.75 -6.61 21.92
N GLY A 76 3.09 -5.91 20.84
CA GLY A 76 2.56 -4.59 20.48
C GLY A 76 3.56 -3.45 20.73
N VAL A 77 3.22 -2.21 20.36
CA VAL A 77 4.07 -1.03 20.61
C VAL A 77 3.21 0.06 21.23
N SER A 78 3.75 0.73 22.26
CA SER A 78 3.12 1.92 22.86
C SER A 78 2.92 3.01 21.81
N SER A 79 1.82 3.76 21.91
CA SER A 79 1.45 4.80 20.94
C SER A 79 2.57 5.81 20.73
N GLU A 80 3.14 6.33 21.83
CA GLU A 80 4.20 7.35 21.84
C GLU A 80 5.48 6.94 21.09
N GLN A 81 5.82 5.65 21.08
CA GLN A 81 7.05 5.17 20.43
C GLN A 81 6.77 4.47 19.09
N ARG A 82 5.51 4.33 18.69
CA ARG A 82 5.09 3.50 17.55
C ARG A 82 5.74 3.96 16.25
N ALA A 83 5.74 5.26 15.96
CA ALA A 83 6.31 5.81 14.75
C ALA A 83 7.81 5.53 14.64
N THR A 84 8.58 5.83 15.69
CA THR A 84 10.03 5.56 15.72
C THR A 84 10.32 4.07 15.57
N VAL A 85 9.60 3.21 16.28
CA VAL A 85 9.79 1.76 16.19
C VAL A 85 9.47 1.24 14.79
N TRP A 86 8.41 1.72 14.15
CA TRP A 86 8.07 1.31 12.77
C TRP A 86 9.13 1.76 11.77
N LEU A 87 9.65 2.98 11.89
CA LEU A 87 10.74 3.48 11.06
C LEU A 87 12.02 2.63 11.21
N LEU A 88 12.31 2.15 12.41
CA LEU A 88 13.45 1.25 12.68
C LEU A 88 13.22 -0.17 12.13
N MET A 89 12.03 -0.74 12.37
CA MET A 89 11.69 -2.10 11.91
C MET A 89 11.68 -2.22 10.39
N LEU A 90 11.21 -1.18 9.71
CA LEU A 90 11.22 -1.08 8.25
C LEU A 90 12.57 -0.60 7.70
N GLN A 91 13.58 -0.37 8.56
CA GLN A 91 14.91 0.11 8.18
C GLN A 91 14.87 1.42 7.38
N VAL A 92 13.87 2.26 7.66
CA VAL A 92 13.80 3.64 7.16
C VAL A 92 14.79 4.49 7.95
N LEU A 93 14.89 4.26 9.27
CA LEU A 93 15.95 4.82 10.11
C LEU A 93 17.03 3.76 10.41
N PRO A 94 18.30 4.17 10.54
CA PRO A 94 19.37 3.28 10.99
C PRO A 94 19.22 2.95 12.48
N ALA A 95 19.89 1.89 12.95
CA ALA A 95 19.90 1.57 14.38
C ALA A 95 20.65 2.61 15.23
N SER A 96 21.53 3.41 14.62
CA SER A 96 22.30 4.45 15.30
C SER A 96 21.49 5.75 15.42
N SER A 97 21.14 6.15 16.64
CA SER A 97 20.23 7.28 16.91
C SER A 97 20.82 8.65 16.57
N ASP A 98 22.13 8.79 16.67
CA ASP A 98 22.88 9.97 16.22
C ASP A 98 22.62 10.33 14.74
N GLN A 99 22.32 9.33 13.91
CA GLN A 99 22.06 9.51 12.48
C GLN A 99 20.59 9.74 12.13
N TRP A 100 19.66 9.68 13.09
CA TRP A 100 18.23 9.73 12.78
C TRP A 100 17.81 11.07 12.18
N ALA A 101 18.26 12.18 12.76
CA ALA A 101 17.93 13.51 12.27
C ALA A 101 18.45 13.73 10.84
N ALA A 102 19.72 13.41 10.60
CA ALA A 102 20.35 13.53 9.28
C ALA A 102 19.67 12.63 8.24
N THR A 103 19.37 11.38 8.59
CA THR A 103 18.68 10.44 7.69
C THR A 103 17.28 10.91 7.36
N THR A 104 16.54 11.42 8.36
CA THR A 104 15.19 11.96 8.18
C THR A 104 15.19 13.13 7.21
N GLN A 105 16.11 14.09 7.40
CA GLN A 105 16.22 15.25 6.51
C GLN A 105 16.66 14.87 5.10
N LYS A 106 17.61 13.93 4.96
CA LYS A 106 18.01 13.41 3.65
C LYS A 106 16.84 12.75 2.92
N ARG A 107 16.01 11.99 3.63
CA ARG A 107 14.81 11.35 3.07
C ARG A 107 13.77 12.39 2.66
N LEU A 108 13.51 13.39 3.50
CA LEU A 108 12.59 14.47 3.16
C LEU A 108 13.04 15.22 1.89
N ALA A 109 14.33 15.58 1.80
CA ALA A 109 14.89 16.22 0.61
C ALA A 109 14.71 15.35 -0.64
N SER A 110 15.06 14.06 -0.53
CA SER A 110 14.86 13.11 -1.63
C SER A 110 13.39 12.98 -2.04
N TYR A 111 12.46 13.01 -1.08
CA TYR A 111 11.03 12.95 -1.37
C TYR A 111 10.54 14.21 -2.07
N ARG A 112 10.97 15.40 -1.61
CA ARG A 112 10.68 16.68 -2.28
C ARG A 112 11.15 16.68 -3.74
N ASP A 113 12.32 16.11 -4.01
CA ASP A 113 12.82 15.97 -5.38
C ASP A 113 11.92 15.06 -6.23
N LEU A 114 11.39 13.97 -5.67
CA LEU A 114 10.42 13.11 -6.37
C LEU A 114 9.12 13.85 -6.67
N VAL A 115 8.59 14.63 -5.73
CA VAL A 115 7.39 15.44 -5.92
C VAL A 115 7.57 16.43 -7.07
N ARG A 116 8.74 17.10 -7.14
CA ARG A 116 9.07 18.02 -8.24
C ARG A 116 9.24 17.32 -9.58
N GLN A 117 9.83 16.13 -9.59
CA GLN A 117 10.05 15.35 -10.81
C GLN A 117 8.75 14.77 -11.38
N PHE A 118 7.78 14.48 -10.52
CA PHE A 118 6.55 13.78 -10.88
C PHE A 118 5.29 14.50 -10.36
N PRO A 119 5.00 15.71 -10.87
CA PRO A 119 3.78 16.44 -10.53
C PRO A 119 2.52 15.67 -10.91
N CYS A 120 1.54 15.65 -10.00
CA CYS A 120 0.25 14.95 -10.18
C CYS A 120 -0.77 15.76 -11.00
N ASP A 121 -0.46 17.04 -11.22
CA ASP A 121 -1.27 18.08 -11.84
C ASP A 121 -0.66 18.60 -13.15
N ALA A 122 0.43 17.99 -13.62
CA ALA A 122 1.01 18.34 -14.91
C ALA A 122 0.04 18.13 -16.08
N ASP A 123 0.18 18.99 -17.09
CA ASP A 123 -0.63 18.97 -18.31
C ASP A 123 -0.64 17.59 -18.95
N GLU A 124 -1.82 17.14 -19.40
CA GLU A 124 -2.00 15.81 -20.00
C GLU A 124 -1.07 15.59 -21.20
N SER A 125 -0.73 16.64 -21.94
CA SER A 125 0.20 16.61 -23.09
C SER A 125 1.63 16.21 -22.73
N SER A 126 2.05 16.45 -21.48
CA SER A 126 3.40 16.15 -20.97
C SER A 126 3.51 14.75 -20.36
N GLN A 127 2.36 14.08 -20.13
CA GLN A 127 2.30 12.78 -19.47
C GLN A 127 2.13 11.64 -20.48
N THR A 128 2.80 10.52 -20.23
CA THR A 128 2.57 9.31 -21.01
C THR A 128 1.17 8.75 -20.76
N SER A 129 0.62 8.02 -21.73
CA SER A 129 -0.68 7.35 -21.59
C SER A 129 -0.74 6.42 -20.36
N GLN A 130 0.38 5.79 -20.01
CA GLN A 130 0.50 4.95 -18.82
C GLN A 130 0.40 5.76 -17.52
N MET A 131 1.05 6.92 -17.45
CA MET A 131 0.98 7.82 -16.29
C MET A 131 -0.45 8.33 -16.11
N GLN A 132 -1.11 8.75 -17.19
CA GLN A 132 -2.50 9.18 -17.15
C GLN A 132 -3.45 8.07 -16.70
N ALA A 133 -3.27 6.85 -17.21
CA ALA A 133 -4.08 5.70 -16.80
C ALA A 133 -3.92 5.37 -15.30
N THR A 134 -2.68 5.39 -14.81
CA THR A 134 -2.34 5.18 -13.40
C THR A 134 -3.01 6.23 -12.53
N LEU A 135 -2.87 7.51 -12.88
CA LEU A 135 -3.45 8.63 -12.15
C LEU A 135 -4.98 8.57 -12.13
N LYS A 136 -5.61 8.24 -13.27
CA LYS A 136 -7.07 8.06 -13.37
C LYS A 136 -7.58 6.94 -12.47
N GLN A 137 -6.83 5.85 -12.32
CA GLN A 137 -7.19 4.75 -11.43
C GLN A 137 -7.08 5.17 -9.96
N ILE A 138 -5.96 5.78 -9.57
CA ILE A 138 -5.74 6.27 -8.20
C ILE A 138 -6.83 7.28 -7.81
N ARG A 139 -7.17 8.24 -8.68
CA ARG A 139 -8.25 9.23 -8.45
C ARG A 139 -9.61 8.60 -8.17
N LYS A 140 -9.88 7.39 -8.67
CA LYS A 140 -11.11 6.65 -8.36
C LYS A 140 -11.06 5.95 -7.01
N ASP A 141 -9.88 5.54 -6.55
CA ASP A 141 -9.71 4.73 -5.34
C ASP A 141 -9.50 5.59 -4.10
N VAL A 142 -8.87 6.75 -4.21
CA VAL A 142 -8.58 7.64 -3.08
C VAL A 142 -9.85 8.05 -2.30
N PRO A 143 -10.94 8.56 -2.93
CA PRO A 143 -12.15 8.93 -2.19
C PRO A 143 -12.83 7.74 -1.49
N ARG A 144 -12.57 6.52 -1.98
CA ARG A 144 -13.13 5.27 -1.45
C ARG A 144 -12.23 4.61 -0.41
N THR A 145 -11.08 5.19 -0.10
CA THR A 145 -10.14 4.68 0.92
C THR A 145 -10.62 5.11 2.30
N GLN A 146 -10.90 4.14 3.18
CA GLN A 146 -11.43 4.39 4.53
C GLN A 146 -12.65 5.35 4.53
N PRO A 147 -13.75 5.01 3.83
CA PRO A 147 -14.88 5.93 3.61
C PRO A 147 -15.60 6.33 4.91
N ASP A 148 -15.57 5.47 5.92
CA ASP A 148 -16.24 5.69 7.21
C ASP A 148 -15.44 6.61 8.15
N ILE A 149 -14.23 7.03 7.75
CA ILE A 149 -13.34 7.86 8.56
C ILE A 149 -13.29 9.27 7.93
N PRO A 150 -13.94 10.28 8.54
CA PRO A 150 -14.05 11.63 7.97
C PRO A 150 -12.71 12.26 7.59
N LEU A 151 -11.64 11.93 8.32
CA LEU A 151 -10.30 12.40 8.02
C LEU A 151 -9.85 12.07 6.60
N PHE A 152 -10.16 10.87 6.10
CA PHE A 152 -9.82 10.42 4.74
C PHE A 152 -10.63 11.11 3.64
N GLN A 153 -11.65 11.87 4.02
CA GLN A 153 -12.44 12.71 3.12
C GLN A 153 -11.92 14.14 3.03
N THR A 154 -10.91 14.51 3.83
CA THR A 154 -10.29 15.84 3.76
C THR A 154 -9.46 15.99 2.47
N PRO A 155 -9.59 17.09 1.71
CA PRO A 155 -8.86 17.29 0.46
C PRO A 155 -7.34 17.19 0.65
N ARG A 156 -6.80 17.82 1.70
CA ARG A 156 -5.36 17.81 1.99
C ARG A 156 -4.81 16.41 2.21
N LEU A 157 -5.57 15.52 2.87
CA LEU A 157 -5.15 14.12 3.03
C LEU A 157 -5.30 13.33 1.73
N GLN A 158 -6.37 13.55 0.96
CA GLN A 158 -6.56 12.87 -0.33
C GLN A 158 -5.47 13.24 -1.34
N GLU A 159 -5.04 14.49 -1.38
CA GLU A 159 -3.91 14.94 -2.20
C GLU A 159 -2.60 14.25 -1.79
N MET A 160 -2.35 14.12 -0.48
CA MET A 160 -1.20 13.39 0.06
C MET A 160 -1.22 11.92 -0.37
N ILE A 161 -2.37 11.23 -0.19
CA ILE A 161 -2.54 9.83 -0.58
C ILE A 161 -2.32 9.67 -2.09
N LEU A 162 -2.96 10.51 -2.90
CA LEU A 162 -2.85 10.49 -4.35
C LEU A 162 -1.39 10.66 -4.79
N ARG A 163 -0.67 11.63 -4.21
CA ARG A 163 0.73 11.93 -4.54
C ARG A 163 1.66 10.78 -4.19
N ILE A 164 1.55 10.22 -2.98
CA ILE A 164 2.34 9.05 -2.56
C ILE A 164 2.11 7.88 -3.52
N LEU A 165 0.85 7.53 -3.78
CA LEU A 165 0.51 6.37 -4.61
C LEU A 165 0.95 6.57 -6.06
N TYR A 166 0.81 7.78 -6.60
CA TYR A 166 1.21 8.12 -7.96
C TYR A 166 2.73 8.02 -8.13
N ILE A 167 3.49 8.72 -7.29
CA ILE A 167 4.96 8.72 -7.33
C ILE A 167 5.50 7.29 -7.18
N TRP A 168 4.93 6.50 -6.26
CA TRP A 168 5.37 5.12 -6.09
C TRP A 168 5.08 4.30 -7.36
N SER A 169 3.88 4.41 -7.91
CA SER A 169 3.42 3.57 -9.04
C SER A 169 4.20 3.81 -10.33
N ILE A 170 4.46 5.06 -10.68
CA ILE A 170 5.22 5.41 -11.90
C ILE A 170 6.70 5.01 -11.80
N ARG A 171 7.25 4.95 -10.58
CA ARG A 171 8.63 4.50 -10.33
C ARG A 171 8.76 2.97 -10.32
N HIS A 172 7.66 2.24 -10.25
CA HIS A 172 7.63 0.78 -10.24
C HIS A 172 6.76 0.25 -11.39
N PRO A 173 7.13 0.48 -12.67
CA PRO A 173 6.28 0.21 -13.83
C PRO A 173 5.93 -1.27 -14.01
N ALA A 174 6.74 -2.20 -13.46
CA ALA A 174 6.42 -3.63 -13.46
C ALA A 174 5.18 -3.99 -12.63
N THR A 175 4.88 -3.18 -11.61
CA THR A 175 3.71 -3.33 -10.75
C THR A 175 2.63 -2.32 -11.13
N GLY A 176 3.01 -1.05 -11.31
CA GLY A 176 2.07 0.07 -11.43
C GLY A 176 1.21 0.22 -10.17
N TYR A 177 0.05 0.86 -10.32
CA TYR A 177 -0.93 0.93 -9.24
C TYR A 177 -1.84 -0.30 -9.26
N VAL A 178 -1.92 -1.00 -8.13
CA VAL A 178 -2.86 -2.11 -7.91
C VAL A 178 -3.78 -1.73 -6.75
N GLN A 179 -5.08 -1.93 -6.95
CA GLN A 179 -6.07 -1.70 -5.91
C GLN A 179 -5.72 -2.51 -4.66
N GLY A 180 -5.74 -1.86 -3.49
CA GLY A 180 -5.28 -2.42 -2.21
C GLY A 180 -3.96 -1.82 -1.74
N ILE A 181 -3.13 -1.24 -2.63
CA ILE A 181 -1.93 -0.48 -2.21
C ILE A 181 -2.35 0.79 -1.43
N ASN A 182 -3.48 1.41 -1.79
CA ASN A 182 -4.07 2.51 -1.03
C ASN A 182 -4.38 2.11 0.43
N ASP A 183 -4.85 0.88 0.64
CA ASP A 183 -5.17 0.40 1.99
C ASP A 183 -3.89 0.09 2.79
N MET A 184 -2.82 -0.37 2.13
CA MET A 184 -1.50 -0.55 2.77
C MET A 184 -0.85 0.75 3.23
N LEU A 185 -1.20 1.87 2.59
CA LEU A 185 -0.72 3.18 3.01
C LEU A 185 -1.40 3.67 4.31
N THR A 186 -2.67 3.28 4.52
CA THR A 186 -3.49 3.82 5.61
C THR A 186 -2.85 3.69 7.00
N PRO A 187 -2.28 2.55 7.44
CA PRO A 187 -1.74 2.43 8.79
C PRO A 187 -0.56 3.39 9.04
N PHE A 188 0.24 3.69 8.01
CA PHE A 188 1.34 4.66 8.14
C PHE A 188 0.84 6.07 8.37
N ILE A 189 -0.25 6.45 7.70
CA ILE A 189 -0.91 7.74 7.92
C ILE A 189 -1.36 7.87 9.38
N PHE A 190 -2.04 6.84 9.90
CA PHE A 190 -2.45 6.82 11.32
C PHE A 190 -1.27 6.96 12.27
N VAL A 191 -0.21 6.17 12.05
CA VAL A 191 0.96 6.17 12.94
C VAL A 191 1.68 7.51 12.93
N PHE A 192 1.92 8.11 11.77
CA PHE A 192 2.70 9.34 11.69
C PHE A 192 1.90 10.61 12.00
N LEU A 193 0.58 10.60 11.85
CA LEU A 193 -0.26 11.67 12.39
C LEU A 193 -0.33 11.64 13.91
N SER A 194 -0.25 10.46 14.53
CA SER A 194 -0.24 10.34 16.00
C SER A 194 1.01 10.94 16.67
N ASP A 195 2.09 11.17 15.93
CA ASP A 195 3.27 11.93 16.42
C ASP A 195 2.98 13.43 16.59
N VAL A 196 2.00 13.96 15.83
CA VAL A 196 1.69 15.40 15.77
C VAL A 196 0.48 15.75 16.63
N PHE A 197 -0.43 14.80 16.85
CA PHE A 197 -1.64 15.02 17.63
C PHE A 197 -1.76 14.03 18.79
N SER A 198 -2.03 14.59 19.97
CA SER A 198 -2.46 13.82 21.13
C SER A 198 -3.99 13.80 21.19
N GLY A 199 -4.60 12.61 21.28
CA GLY A 199 -6.06 12.48 21.40
C GLY A 199 -6.65 11.41 20.48
N LYS A 200 -7.97 11.49 20.25
CA LYS A 200 -8.64 10.59 19.30
C LYS A 200 -8.29 11.00 17.89
N PHE A 201 -8.07 10.01 17.03
CA PHE A 201 -7.72 10.26 15.64
C PHE A 201 -8.83 11.02 14.88
N GLN A 202 -10.07 10.83 15.32
CA GLN A 202 -11.28 11.46 14.79
C GLN A 202 -11.26 13.00 14.97
N ASP A 203 -10.51 13.50 15.97
CA ASP A 203 -10.44 14.92 16.31
C ASP A 203 -9.27 15.64 15.59
N VAL A 204 -8.48 14.91 14.80
CA VAL A 204 -7.32 15.46 14.09
C VAL A 204 -7.76 16.47 13.04
N LYS A 205 -7.31 17.72 13.20
CA LYS A 205 -7.51 18.79 12.22
C LYS A 205 -6.25 18.92 11.37
N ILE A 206 -6.19 18.22 10.25
CA ILE A 206 -5.01 18.23 9.34
C ILE A 206 -4.65 19.66 8.90
N GLU A 207 -5.63 20.55 8.76
CA GLU A 207 -5.42 21.94 8.36
C GLU A 207 -4.58 22.75 9.35
N THR A 208 -4.43 22.31 10.61
CA THR A 208 -3.59 23.01 11.59
C THR A 208 -2.11 22.63 11.50
N ILE A 209 -1.77 21.58 10.74
CA ILE A 209 -0.38 21.19 10.52
C ILE A 209 0.23 22.13 9.48
N ASN A 210 1.41 22.68 9.76
CA ASN A 210 2.15 23.45 8.76
C ASN A 210 2.65 22.55 7.62
N ASP A 211 3.02 23.15 6.48
CA ASP A 211 3.40 22.39 5.29
C ASP A 211 4.66 21.54 5.51
N ASP A 212 5.68 22.07 6.20
CA ASP A 212 6.89 21.30 6.52
C ASP A 212 6.60 20.05 7.36
N GLY A 213 5.72 20.16 8.36
CA GLY A 213 5.32 19.03 9.21
C GLY A 213 4.51 18.00 8.42
N PHE A 214 3.63 18.47 7.53
CA PHE A 214 2.82 17.61 6.69
C PHE A 214 3.65 16.86 5.64
N GLU A 215 4.60 17.54 4.99
CA GLU A 215 5.55 16.93 4.07
C GLU A 215 6.45 15.90 4.77
N MET A 216 6.81 16.13 6.04
CA MET A 216 7.55 15.15 6.83
C MET A 216 6.75 13.88 7.05
N ILE A 217 5.47 14.00 7.41
CA ILE A 217 4.54 12.86 7.57
C ILE A 217 4.42 12.10 6.25
N GLU A 218 4.20 12.84 5.16
CA GLU A 218 4.06 12.28 3.82
C GLU A 218 5.33 11.51 3.38
N SER A 219 6.51 12.08 3.61
CA SER A 219 7.79 11.45 3.31
C SER A 219 7.98 10.15 4.11
N LYS A 220 7.67 10.15 5.41
CA LYS A 220 7.72 8.94 6.25
C LYS A 220 6.78 7.86 5.72
N CYS A 221 5.54 8.23 5.36
CA CYS A 221 4.57 7.31 4.77
C CYS A 221 5.09 6.68 3.46
N PHE A 222 5.62 7.50 2.55
CA PHE A 222 6.16 7.05 1.26
C PHE A 222 7.28 6.01 1.44
N PHE A 223 8.28 6.29 2.29
CA PHE A 223 9.39 5.36 2.47
C PHE A 223 8.99 4.07 3.21
N CYS A 224 8.06 4.15 4.17
CA CYS A 224 7.56 2.97 4.85
C CYS A 224 6.74 2.07 3.92
N LEU A 225 5.84 2.67 3.13
CA LEU A 225 5.08 1.95 2.11
C LEU A 225 6.01 1.27 1.11
N THR A 226 7.02 2.00 0.62
CA THR A 226 8.03 1.46 -0.30
C THR A 226 8.71 0.23 0.29
N LYS A 227 9.14 0.29 1.55
CA LYS A 227 9.78 -0.85 2.23
C LYS A 227 8.87 -2.06 2.37
N VAL A 228 7.59 -1.87 2.68
CA VAL A 228 6.64 -2.99 2.75
C VAL A 228 6.43 -3.61 1.38
N LEU A 229 6.23 -2.81 0.33
CA LEU A 229 5.99 -3.34 -1.01
C LEU A 229 7.23 -4.06 -1.58
N GLU A 230 8.44 -3.62 -1.22
CA GLU A 230 9.71 -4.33 -1.52
C GLU A 230 9.79 -5.72 -0.85
N MET A 231 9.13 -5.93 0.30
CA MET A 231 9.13 -7.22 1.00
C MET A 231 8.14 -8.23 0.40
N VAL A 232 7.10 -7.75 -0.30
CA VAL A 232 6.04 -8.60 -0.89
C VAL A 232 5.76 -8.26 -2.37
N PRO A 233 6.79 -8.19 -3.24
CA PRO A 233 6.62 -7.72 -4.61
C PRO A 233 5.69 -8.63 -5.42
N ASP A 234 5.75 -9.93 -5.17
CA ASP A 234 4.97 -10.98 -5.85
C ASP A 234 3.46 -10.92 -5.57
N MET A 235 3.03 -10.20 -4.53
CA MET A 235 1.60 -9.96 -4.25
C MET A 235 0.98 -8.98 -5.24
N TYR A 236 1.78 -8.10 -5.83
CA TYR A 236 1.30 -7.00 -6.67
C TYR A 236 1.78 -7.09 -8.13
N LEU A 237 2.76 -7.94 -8.44
CA LEU A 237 3.14 -8.23 -9.82
C LEU A 237 1.98 -8.81 -10.65
N PHE A 238 2.08 -8.69 -11.97
CA PHE A 238 1.10 -9.22 -12.92
C PHE A 238 0.76 -10.69 -12.63
N GLY A 239 -0.54 -11.01 -12.59
CA GLY A 239 -1.05 -12.34 -12.25
C GLY A 239 -1.03 -12.67 -10.75
N GLN A 240 -0.52 -11.77 -9.90
CA GLN A 240 -0.49 -11.89 -8.44
C GLN A 240 -0.03 -13.27 -7.93
N PRO A 241 1.14 -13.77 -8.39
CA PRO A 241 1.60 -15.13 -8.07
C PRO A 241 1.83 -15.35 -6.56
N GLY A 242 2.14 -14.29 -5.80
CA GLY A 242 2.24 -14.34 -4.36
C GLY A 242 0.92 -14.71 -3.69
N ILE A 243 -0.19 -14.13 -4.15
CA ILE A 243 -1.53 -14.41 -3.61
C ILE A 243 -1.91 -15.86 -3.90
N GLN A 244 -1.65 -16.35 -5.11
CA GLN A 244 -1.91 -17.74 -5.47
C GLN A 244 -1.11 -18.72 -4.60
N ARG A 245 0.19 -18.44 -4.36
CA ARG A 245 1.02 -19.24 -3.44
C ARG A 245 0.51 -19.20 -2.01
N MET A 246 0.06 -18.04 -1.54
CA MET A 246 -0.51 -17.89 -0.20
C MET A 246 -1.77 -18.72 -0.04
N LEU A 247 -2.70 -18.65 -1.01
CA LEU A 247 -3.92 -19.47 -1.02
C LEU A 247 -3.60 -20.96 -1.02
N PHE A 248 -2.66 -21.40 -1.87
CA PHE A 248 -2.24 -22.79 -1.88
C PHE A 248 -1.65 -23.23 -0.53
N ARG A 249 -0.76 -22.44 0.07
CA ARG A 249 -0.18 -22.76 1.40
C ARG A 249 -1.26 -22.80 2.49
N PHE A 250 -2.22 -21.89 2.44
CA PHE A 250 -3.33 -21.84 3.38
C PHE A 250 -4.21 -23.09 3.27
N GLU A 251 -4.54 -23.51 2.05
CA GLU A 251 -5.26 -24.74 1.78
C GLU A 251 -4.53 -25.98 2.35
N GLN A 252 -3.22 -26.08 2.10
CA GLN A 252 -2.40 -27.18 2.64
C GLN A 252 -2.35 -27.17 4.17
N LEU A 253 -2.30 -25.99 4.79
CA LEU A 253 -2.31 -25.85 6.25
C LEU A 253 -3.64 -26.31 6.84
N ILE A 254 -4.76 -25.90 6.26
CA ILE A 254 -6.09 -26.30 6.71
C ILE A 254 -6.25 -27.82 6.58
N LYS A 255 -5.87 -28.40 5.45
CA LYS A 255 -5.92 -29.86 5.26
C LYS A 255 -5.14 -30.63 6.32
N ARG A 256 -4.05 -30.06 6.85
CA ARG A 256 -3.26 -30.68 7.94
C ARG A 256 -3.90 -30.52 9.31
N ILE A 257 -4.57 -29.40 9.58
CA ILE A 257 -5.18 -29.10 10.88
C ILE A 257 -6.57 -29.74 10.98
N ASP A 258 -7.38 -29.59 9.95
CA ASP A 258 -8.74 -30.11 9.84
C ASP A 258 -8.97 -30.73 8.45
N GLY A 259 -8.68 -32.02 8.33
CA GLY A 259 -8.83 -32.77 7.09
C GLY A 259 -10.28 -32.96 6.61
N ARG A 260 -11.28 -32.53 7.39
CA ARG A 260 -12.69 -32.54 6.98
C ARG A 260 -13.13 -31.23 6.35
N PHE A 261 -12.34 -30.16 6.53
CA PHE A 261 -12.62 -28.88 5.93
C PHE A 261 -12.20 -28.88 4.45
N VAL A 262 -13.19 -28.90 3.55
CA VAL A 262 -12.99 -28.79 2.11
C VAL A 262 -13.44 -27.39 1.67
N PHE A 263 -12.56 -26.67 0.98
CA PHE A 263 -12.95 -25.43 0.30
C PHE A 263 -13.96 -25.77 -0.80
N LEU A 264 -15.21 -25.32 -0.62
CA LEU A 264 -16.27 -25.37 -1.64
C LEU A 264 -16.00 -24.36 -2.76
#